data_AF-A0A3C0A824-F1
#
_entry.id   AF-A0A3C0A824-F1
#
_cell.length_a   1.000
_cell.length_b   1.000
_cell.length_c   1.000
_cell.angle_alpha   90.00
_cell.angle_beta   90.00
_cell.angle_gamma   90.00
#
_symmetry.space_group_name_H-M   'P 1'
#
loop_
_entity.id
_entity.type
_entity.pdbx_description
1 polymer ?
#
loop_
_entity_poly.entity_id
_entity_poly.type
_entity_poly.pdbx_seq_one_letter_code
_entity_poly.pdbx_strand_id
1 'polypeptide(L)'
;MKLYGIIIWLCFMCFSVSAQNMSGQQLLDKTIAYHDPFGVWPTFNGTLEVSMVLPEGQARESKIQINLPQEYFSITTKRDTLVTTYTIDKQTCKTSIKEIPTYGKSTPCETAELYKNYYTYLFGLPMKLKDPGTNVSEKVRTQHFKGKDYLVLKVHYDKATGSDVWQFYFDPTTYAMEVYQFFKADPKGDGKNTGEYILLKDIKTINGVKFPRERAWYYNKDNGYLGTDILK
;
A
#
# COMPACT_ATOMS: atom_id res chain seq x y z
N MET A 1 -27.49 8.29 75.42
CA MET A 1 -27.56 7.82 74.02
C MET A 1 -26.16 7.90 73.43
N LYS A 2 -25.52 6.77 73.13
CA LYS A 2 -24.17 6.72 72.54
C LYS A 2 -24.28 6.79 71.02
N LEU A 3 -23.79 7.87 70.42
CA LEU A 3 -23.78 8.07 68.98
C LEU A 3 -22.50 7.43 68.42
N TYR A 4 -22.63 6.29 67.73
CA TYR A 4 -21.52 5.66 67.02
C TYR A 4 -21.32 6.35 65.67
N GLY A 5 -20.23 7.11 65.53
CA GLY A 5 -19.81 7.70 64.26
C GLY A 5 -19.16 6.63 63.37
N ILE A 6 -19.81 6.30 62.25
CA ILE A 6 -19.26 5.42 61.21
C ILE A 6 -18.34 6.28 60.34
N ILE A 7 -17.03 6.04 60.42
CA ILE A 7 -16.04 6.63 59.52
C ILE A 7 -15.99 5.77 58.26
N ILE A 8 -16.51 6.30 57.16
CA ILE A 8 -16.41 5.68 55.83
C ILE A 8 -15.05 6.08 55.25
N TRP A 9 -14.12 5.13 55.21
CA TRP A 9 -12.82 5.29 54.56
C TRP A 9 -12.98 5.05 53.06
N LEU A 10 -13.05 6.14 52.27
CA LEU A 10 -13.00 6.06 50.81
C LEU A 10 -11.56 5.72 50.38
N CYS A 11 -11.31 4.46 50.06
CA CYS A 11 -10.10 4.03 49.35
C CYS A 11 -10.15 4.52 47.91
N PHE A 12 -9.43 5.61 47.61
CA PHE A 12 -9.16 6.05 46.24
C PHE A 12 -8.17 5.06 45.59
N MET A 13 -8.69 4.06 44.87
CA MET A 13 -7.86 3.23 43.99
C MET A 13 -7.38 4.09 42.82
N CYS A 14 -6.13 4.53 42.87
CA CYS A 14 -5.44 5.07 41.70
C CYS A 14 -5.22 3.93 40.71
N PHE A 15 -6.12 3.77 39.74
CA PHE A 15 -5.86 2.96 38.56
C PHE A 15 -4.83 3.70 37.70
N SER A 16 -3.58 3.24 37.75
CA SER A 16 -2.56 3.62 36.77
C SER A 16 -3.00 3.09 35.41
N VAL A 17 -3.64 3.92 34.60
CA VAL A 17 -3.90 3.61 33.19
C VAL A 17 -2.55 3.66 32.49
N SER A 18 -1.92 2.50 32.30
CA SER A 18 -0.79 2.38 31.39
C SER A 18 -1.31 2.66 29.97
N ALA A 19 -1.01 3.83 29.44
CA ALA A 19 -1.14 4.10 28.01
C ALA A 19 -0.14 3.19 27.29
N GLN A 20 -0.58 2.00 26.90
CA GLN A 20 0.24 1.11 26.08
C GLN A 20 0.41 1.74 24.71
N ASN A 21 1.66 1.96 24.30
CA ASN A 21 1.96 2.39 22.95
C ASN A 21 1.57 1.27 21.98
N MET A 22 0.85 1.62 20.92
CA MET A 22 0.45 0.68 19.88
C MET A 22 1.68 0.09 19.18
N SER A 23 1.74 -1.23 19.04
CA SER A 23 2.80 -1.88 18.26
C SER A 23 2.56 -1.73 16.75
N GLY A 24 3.63 -1.93 15.97
CA GLY A 24 3.54 -1.94 14.51
C GLY A 24 2.56 -2.99 14.00
N GLN A 25 2.56 -4.19 14.62
CA GLN A 25 1.62 -5.23 14.24
C GLN A 25 0.17 -4.84 14.55
N GLN A 26 -0.09 -4.22 15.71
CA GLN A 26 -1.43 -3.73 16.05
C GLN A 26 -1.91 -2.63 15.09
N LEU A 27 -1.02 -1.73 14.67
CA LEU A 27 -1.33 -0.72 13.65
C LEU A 27 -1.64 -1.37 12.30
N LEU A 28 -0.85 -2.36 11.90
CA LEU A 28 -1.07 -3.10 10.65
C LEU A 28 -2.43 -3.81 10.66
N ASP A 29 -2.79 -4.47 11.76
CA ASP A 29 -4.09 -5.14 11.88
C ASP A 29 -5.26 -4.15 11.80
N LYS A 30 -5.13 -2.97 12.42
CA LYS A 30 -6.16 -1.92 12.36
C LYS A 30 -6.33 -1.33 10.96
N THR A 31 -5.24 -1.07 10.24
CA THR A 31 -5.33 -0.55 8.86
C THR A 31 -5.89 -1.60 7.89
N ILE A 32 -5.52 -2.87 8.06
CA ILE A 32 -6.11 -3.96 7.27
C ILE A 32 -7.60 -4.06 7.56
N ALA A 33 -8.04 -3.98 8.82
CA ALA A 33 -9.47 -4.00 9.14
C ALA A 33 -10.23 -2.80 8.52
N TYR A 34 -9.58 -1.64 8.36
CA TYR A 34 -10.18 -0.52 7.63
C TYR A 34 -10.35 -0.83 6.14
N HIS A 35 -9.30 -1.34 5.49
CA HIS A 35 -9.24 -1.55 4.04
C HIS A 35 -9.94 -2.82 3.56
N ASP A 36 -9.96 -3.87 4.37
CA ASP A 36 -10.56 -5.16 4.09
C ASP A 36 -11.37 -5.65 5.31
N PRO A 37 -12.52 -5.00 5.61
CA PRO A 37 -13.30 -5.28 6.81
C PRO A 37 -13.90 -6.70 6.86
N PHE A 38 -13.94 -7.39 5.72
CA PHE A 38 -14.49 -8.73 5.58
C PHE A 38 -13.42 -9.80 5.33
N GLY A 39 -12.13 -9.43 5.29
CA GLY A 39 -11.04 -10.38 5.06
C GLY A 39 -11.10 -11.06 3.69
N VAL A 40 -11.61 -10.36 2.67
CA VAL A 40 -11.85 -10.92 1.33
C VAL A 40 -10.67 -10.75 0.38
N TRP A 41 -9.61 -10.03 0.77
CA TRP A 41 -8.42 -9.87 -0.07
C TRP A 41 -7.84 -11.22 -0.55
N PRO A 42 -7.63 -12.25 0.30
CA PRO A 42 -7.09 -13.55 -0.17
C PRO A 42 -7.94 -14.25 -1.22
N THR A 43 -9.24 -13.94 -1.30
CA THR A 43 -10.18 -14.49 -2.28
C THR A 43 -10.56 -13.48 -3.37
N PHE A 44 -9.82 -12.37 -3.46
CA PHE A 44 -10.11 -11.31 -4.40
C PHE A 44 -10.09 -11.83 -5.85
N ASN A 45 -11.22 -11.63 -6.52
CA ASN A 45 -11.40 -11.85 -7.94
C ASN A 45 -12.14 -10.63 -8.48
N GLY A 46 -11.45 -9.78 -9.24
CA GLY A 46 -12.00 -8.51 -9.66
C GLY A 46 -11.24 -7.87 -10.81
N THR A 47 -11.89 -6.85 -11.38
CA THR A 47 -11.30 -5.98 -12.39
C THR A 47 -11.10 -4.58 -11.81
N LEU A 48 -9.93 -4.01 -12.03
CA LEU A 48 -9.54 -2.65 -11.68
C LEU A 48 -9.29 -1.89 -12.98
N GLU A 49 -10.08 -0.83 -13.22
CA GLU A 49 -9.90 0.05 -14.38
C GLU A 49 -9.16 1.31 -13.93
N VAL A 50 -7.97 1.54 -14.47
CA VAL A 50 -7.04 2.57 -14.01
C VAL A 50 -6.66 3.49 -15.16
N SER A 51 -6.83 4.79 -14.96
CA SER A 51 -6.27 5.82 -15.84
C SER A 51 -5.02 6.41 -15.19
N MET A 52 -3.87 6.25 -15.83
CA MET A 52 -2.64 6.93 -15.42
C MET A 52 -2.52 8.24 -16.17
N VAL A 53 -2.54 9.38 -15.46
CA VAL A 53 -2.39 10.72 -16.02
C VAL A 53 -0.97 11.21 -15.77
N LEU A 54 -0.21 11.42 -16.85
CA LEU A 54 1.15 11.96 -16.78
C LEU A 54 1.14 13.51 -16.71
N PRO A 55 2.25 14.15 -16.29
CA PRO A 55 2.36 15.61 -16.27
C PRO A 55 2.06 16.29 -17.61
N GLU A 56 2.40 15.64 -18.72
CA GLU A 56 2.10 16.09 -20.09
C GLU A 56 0.64 15.87 -20.54
N GLY A 57 -0.21 15.35 -19.66
CA GLY A 57 -1.65 15.18 -19.89
C GLY A 57 -2.05 13.93 -20.68
N GLN A 58 -1.09 13.15 -21.22
CA GLN A 58 -1.42 11.88 -21.85
C GLN A 58 -1.90 10.87 -20.81
N ALA A 59 -3.08 10.29 -21.07
CA ALA A 59 -3.65 9.23 -20.23
C ALA A 59 -3.34 7.85 -20.81
N ARG A 60 -2.90 6.93 -19.96
CA ARG A 60 -2.85 5.50 -20.29
C ARG A 60 -3.96 4.78 -19.55
N GLU A 61 -4.86 4.16 -20.33
CA GLU A 61 -5.96 3.39 -19.78
C GLU A 61 -5.55 1.94 -19.60
N SER A 62 -5.83 1.38 -18.42
CA SER A 62 -5.46 0.02 -18.06
C SER A 62 -6.64 -0.73 -17.48
N LYS A 63 -6.93 -1.92 -18.00
CA LYS A 63 -7.85 -2.88 -17.39
C LYS A 63 -7.03 -4.00 -16.77
N ILE A 64 -7.01 -4.06 -15.44
CA ILE A 64 -6.24 -5.03 -14.66
C ILE A 64 -7.23 -6.03 -14.08
N GLN A 65 -7.03 -7.31 -14.34
CA GLN A 65 -7.80 -8.41 -13.76
C GLN A 65 -6.91 -9.16 -12.80
N ILE A 66 -7.40 -9.36 -11.58
CA ILE A 66 -6.70 -10.12 -10.54
C ILE A 66 -7.68 -11.17 -10.03
N ASN A 67 -7.27 -12.42 -10.03
CA ASN A 67 -7.95 -13.51 -9.36
C ASN A 67 -6.92 -14.30 -8.57
N LEU A 68 -6.81 -13.98 -7.27
CA LEU A 68 -5.80 -14.57 -6.40
C LEU A 68 -6.00 -16.10 -6.23
N PRO A 69 -7.22 -16.62 -6.00
CA PRO A 69 -7.43 -18.07 -5.89
C PRO A 69 -7.04 -18.88 -7.13
N GLN A 70 -7.12 -18.30 -8.32
CA GLN A 70 -6.75 -18.97 -9.57
C GLN A 70 -5.33 -18.63 -10.04
N GLU A 71 -4.58 -17.84 -9.25
CA GLU A 71 -3.25 -17.31 -9.63
C GLU A 71 -3.28 -16.65 -11.02
N TYR A 72 -4.37 -15.93 -11.30
CA TYR A 72 -4.58 -15.30 -12.59
C TYR A 72 -4.41 -13.78 -12.50
N PHE A 73 -3.63 -13.26 -13.44
CA PHE A 73 -3.41 -11.84 -13.63
C PHE A 73 -3.49 -11.51 -15.11
N SER A 74 -4.19 -10.44 -15.46
CA SER A 74 -4.10 -9.86 -16.80
C SER A 74 -4.10 -8.35 -16.72
N ILE A 75 -3.31 -7.71 -17.57
CA ILE A 75 -3.38 -6.27 -17.78
C ILE A 75 -3.47 -6.00 -19.27
N THR A 76 -4.52 -5.27 -19.64
CA THR A 76 -4.65 -4.70 -20.99
C THR A 76 -4.50 -3.20 -20.87
N THR A 77 -3.52 -2.65 -21.58
CA THR A 77 -3.25 -1.21 -21.64
C THR A 77 -3.61 -0.68 -23.02
N LYS A 78 -4.19 0.52 -23.05
CA LYS A 78 -4.45 1.28 -24.26
C LYS A 78 -3.74 2.63 -24.16
N ARG A 79 -2.84 2.88 -25.12
CA ARG A 79 -2.23 4.19 -25.35
C ARG A 79 -2.52 4.56 -26.80
N ASP A 80 -3.31 5.60 -26.99
CA ASP A 80 -3.82 6.02 -28.30
C ASP A 80 -4.53 4.88 -29.04
N THR A 81 -3.96 4.38 -30.15
CA THR A 81 -4.47 3.24 -30.93
C THR A 81 -3.82 1.91 -30.57
N LEU A 82 -2.72 1.91 -29.80
CA LEU A 82 -1.98 0.71 -29.44
C LEU A 82 -2.62 0.05 -28.21
N VAL A 83 -3.01 -1.21 -28.36
CA VAL A 83 -3.50 -2.07 -27.28
C VAL A 83 -2.49 -3.18 -27.03
N THR A 84 -2.04 -3.28 -25.78
CA THR A 84 -1.12 -4.33 -25.34
C THR A 84 -1.72 -5.11 -24.18
N THR A 85 -1.69 -6.43 -24.27
CA THR A 85 -2.18 -7.33 -23.22
C THR A 85 -1.07 -8.26 -22.75
N TYR A 86 -0.96 -8.39 -21.43
CA TYR A 86 -0.17 -9.42 -20.76
C TYR A 86 -1.09 -10.23 -19.87
N THR A 87 -0.91 -11.54 -19.86
CA THR A 87 -1.67 -12.47 -19.02
C THR A 87 -0.73 -13.50 -18.42
N ILE A 88 -0.82 -13.68 -17.12
CA ILE A 88 -0.24 -14.78 -16.37
C ILE A 88 -1.42 -15.60 -15.83
N ASP A 89 -1.50 -16.86 -16.23
CA ASP A 89 -2.44 -17.85 -15.69
C ASP A 89 -1.61 -18.95 -15.04
N LYS A 90 -1.52 -18.89 -13.70
CA LYS A 90 -0.57 -19.67 -12.89
C LYS A 90 0.88 -19.38 -13.32
N GLN A 91 1.48 -20.31 -14.06
CA GLN A 91 2.85 -20.19 -14.59
C GLN A 91 2.88 -19.96 -16.11
N THR A 92 1.71 -19.92 -16.76
CA THR A 92 1.60 -19.75 -18.21
C THR A 92 1.48 -18.28 -18.56
N CYS A 93 2.47 -17.77 -19.28
CA CYS A 93 2.45 -16.42 -19.84
C CYS A 93 1.85 -16.39 -21.25
N LYS A 94 0.98 -15.41 -21.51
CA LYS A 94 0.49 -15.04 -22.84
C LYS A 94 0.59 -13.53 -23.01
N THR A 95 1.03 -13.06 -24.17
CA THR A 95 1.13 -11.64 -24.48
C THR A 95 0.67 -11.35 -25.91
N SER A 96 0.16 -10.15 -26.16
CA SER A 96 -0.10 -9.65 -27.52
C SER A 96 1.17 -9.15 -28.22
N ILE A 97 2.28 -8.97 -27.50
CA ILE A 97 3.57 -8.54 -28.07
C ILE A 97 4.20 -9.72 -28.79
N LYS A 98 4.43 -9.56 -30.10
CA LYS A 98 5.07 -10.57 -30.95
C LYS A 98 6.57 -10.35 -31.14
N GLU A 99 7.07 -9.16 -30.81
CA GLU A 99 8.48 -8.80 -31.02
C GLU A 99 9.38 -9.34 -29.90
N ILE A 100 10.55 -9.85 -30.30
CA ILE A 100 11.59 -10.33 -29.41
C ILE A 100 12.40 -9.11 -28.94
N PRO A 101 12.69 -8.96 -27.63
CA PRO A 101 13.45 -7.81 -27.15
C PRO A 101 14.84 -7.76 -27.77
N THR A 102 15.30 -6.55 -28.08
CA THR A 102 16.73 -6.30 -28.32
C THR A 102 17.56 -6.72 -27.10
N TYR A 103 18.81 -7.13 -27.33
CA TYR A 103 19.73 -7.52 -26.25
C TYR A 103 19.72 -6.52 -25.07
N GLY A 104 19.57 -7.04 -23.85
CA GLY A 104 19.54 -6.25 -22.62
C GLY A 104 18.16 -5.71 -22.19
N LYS A 105 17.07 -6.03 -22.90
CA LYS A 105 15.70 -5.70 -22.48
C LYS A 105 14.96 -6.94 -21.96
N SER A 106 14.07 -6.73 -20.98
CA SER A 106 13.20 -7.78 -20.46
C SER A 106 12.30 -8.37 -21.55
N THR A 107 12.08 -9.68 -21.49
CA THR A 107 11.10 -10.37 -22.33
C THR A 107 9.68 -9.91 -22.00
N PRO A 108 8.72 -10.08 -22.94
CA PRO A 108 7.33 -9.78 -22.65
C PRO A 108 6.78 -10.56 -21.44
N CYS A 109 7.26 -11.78 -21.19
CA CYS A 109 6.83 -12.57 -20.05
C CYS A 109 7.48 -12.14 -18.74
N GLU A 110 8.75 -11.74 -18.75
CA GLU A 110 9.37 -11.07 -17.59
C GLU A 110 8.64 -9.77 -17.25
N THR A 111 8.21 -9.02 -18.26
CA THR A 111 7.38 -7.81 -18.08
C THR A 111 6.00 -8.15 -17.50
N ALA A 112 5.37 -9.23 -17.97
CA ALA A 112 4.09 -9.70 -17.44
C ALA A 112 4.19 -10.10 -15.95
N GLU A 113 5.27 -10.80 -15.57
CA GLU A 113 5.57 -11.15 -14.19
C GLU A 113 5.83 -9.91 -13.32
N LEU A 114 6.61 -8.95 -13.82
CA LEU A 114 6.83 -7.67 -13.17
C LEU A 114 5.51 -6.93 -12.91
N TYR A 115 4.63 -6.85 -13.92
CA TYR A 115 3.33 -6.20 -13.78
C TYR A 115 2.41 -6.94 -12.81
N LYS A 116 2.37 -8.27 -12.85
CA LYS A 116 1.62 -9.07 -11.88
C LYS A 116 2.05 -8.71 -10.46
N ASN A 117 3.35 -8.75 -10.19
CA ASN A 117 3.90 -8.49 -8.86
C ASN A 117 3.65 -7.04 -8.44
N TYR A 118 3.92 -6.08 -9.32
CA TYR A 118 3.74 -4.66 -9.07
C TYR A 118 2.29 -4.29 -8.75
N TYR A 119 1.34 -4.65 -9.64
CA TYR A 119 -0.05 -4.24 -9.47
C TYR A 119 -0.76 -5.02 -8.34
N THR A 120 -0.44 -6.31 -8.17
CA THR A 120 -1.00 -7.08 -7.05
C THR A 120 -0.47 -6.57 -5.70
N TYR A 121 0.79 -6.15 -5.63
CA TYR A 121 1.33 -5.49 -4.44
C TYR A 121 0.62 -4.14 -4.21
N LEU A 122 0.64 -3.24 -5.20
CA LEU A 122 0.12 -1.88 -5.06
C LEU A 122 -1.36 -1.82 -4.66
N PHE A 123 -2.20 -2.65 -5.29
CA PHE A 123 -3.62 -2.71 -4.97
C PHE A 123 -3.92 -3.58 -3.76
N GLY A 124 -3.02 -4.49 -3.39
CA GLY A 124 -3.14 -5.30 -2.19
C GLY A 124 -2.68 -4.63 -0.91
N LEU A 125 -2.10 -3.43 -0.96
CA LEU A 125 -1.76 -2.69 0.25
C LEU A 125 -3.03 -2.21 0.98
N PRO A 126 -3.07 -2.27 2.33
CA PRO A 126 -1.99 -2.71 3.23
C PRO A 126 -1.95 -4.22 3.51
N MET A 127 -2.89 -5.03 3.00
CA MET A 127 -2.97 -6.48 3.26
C MET A 127 -1.69 -7.23 2.88
N LYS A 128 -1.03 -6.83 1.78
CA LYS A 128 0.25 -7.40 1.32
C LYS A 128 1.41 -7.19 2.29
N LEU A 129 1.27 -6.33 3.30
CA LEU A 129 2.29 -6.17 4.35
C LEU A 129 2.31 -7.34 5.35
N LYS A 130 1.39 -8.30 5.23
CA LYS A 130 1.43 -9.59 5.95
C LYS A 130 2.11 -10.71 5.16
N ASP A 131 2.53 -10.45 3.94
CA ASP A 131 3.15 -11.48 3.11
C ASP A 131 4.52 -11.90 3.67
N PRO A 132 4.92 -13.17 3.47
CA PRO A 132 6.24 -13.65 3.85
C PRO A 132 7.38 -12.77 3.32
N GLY A 133 8.38 -12.53 4.15
CA GLY A 133 9.52 -11.66 3.84
C GLY A 133 9.23 -10.16 4.03
N THR A 134 8.06 -9.80 4.56
CA THR A 134 7.76 -8.45 5.03
C THR A 134 8.12 -8.30 6.51
N ASN A 135 8.99 -7.36 6.82
CA ASN A 135 9.44 -7.11 8.19
C ASN A 135 8.92 -5.76 8.70
N VAL A 136 7.86 -5.83 9.49
CA VAL A 136 7.20 -4.68 10.11
C VAL A 136 7.94 -4.26 11.37
N SER A 137 8.31 -2.98 11.48
CA SER A 137 8.95 -2.47 12.69
C SER A 137 7.96 -2.43 13.86
N GLU A 138 8.37 -2.94 15.02
CA GLU A 138 7.55 -2.97 16.23
C GLU A 138 7.15 -1.56 16.71
N LYS A 139 7.99 -0.56 16.45
CA LYS A 139 7.76 0.81 16.92
C LYS A 139 6.92 1.60 15.91
N VAL A 140 5.73 2.02 16.34
CA VAL A 140 4.96 3.08 15.67
C VAL A 140 5.52 4.44 16.06
N ARG A 141 5.65 5.34 15.09
CA ARG A 141 6.00 6.74 15.33
C ARG A 141 4.93 7.67 14.80
N THR A 142 4.83 8.85 15.38
CA THR A 142 4.06 9.94 14.78
C THR A 142 4.96 10.76 13.85
N GLN A 143 4.42 11.23 12.74
CA GLN A 143 5.13 12.13 11.83
C GLN A 143 4.17 13.12 11.18
N HIS A 144 4.54 14.40 11.24
CA HIS A 144 3.89 15.44 10.45
C HIS A 144 4.38 15.37 9.01
N PHE A 145 3.47 15.23 8.06
CA PHE A 145 3.79 15.19 6.63
C PHE A 145 2.67 15.85 5.83
N LYS A 146 3.04 16.73 4.88
CA LYS A 146 2.08 17.43 4.00
C LYS A 146 0.90 18.10 4.74
N GLY A 147 1.14 18.66 5.93
CA GLY A 147 0.15 19.40 6.71
C GLY A 147 -0.72 18.55 7.63
N LYS A 148 -0.45 17.24 7.77
CA LYS A 148 -1.22 16.31 8.63
C LYS A 148 -0.29 15.45 9.48
N ASP A 149 -0.73 15.13 10.69
CA ASP A 149 -0.06 14.17 11.57
C ASP A 149 -0.53 12.74 11.27
N TYR A 150 0.43 11.82 11.18
CA TYR A 150 0.21 10.42 10.84
C TYR A 150 0.80 9.47 11.87
N LEU A 151 0.19 8.29 11.99
CA LEU A 151 0.88 7.10 12.51
C LEU A 151 1.71 6.50 11.38
N VAL A 152 2.98 6.20 11.63
CA VAL A 152 3.88 5.69 10.59
C VAL A 152 4.42 4.32 10.94
N LEU A 153 4.22 3.38 10.01
CA LEU A 153 4.77 2.03 10.02
C LEU A 153 6.00 2.00 9.11
N LYS A 154 7.15 1.63 9.66
CA LYS A 154 8.35 1.36 8.87
C LYS A 154 8.37 -0.12 8.50
N VAL A 155 8.61 -0.41 7.23
CA VAL A 155 8.70 -1.77 6.69
C VAL A 155 10.00 -1.88 5.91
N HIS A 156 10.65 -3.03 6.07
CA HIS A 156 11.74 -3.47 5.20
C HIS A 156 11.42 -4.88 4.73
N TYR A 157 12.04 -5.28 3.64
CA TYR A 157 11.82 -6.59 3.05
C TYR A 157 13.09 -7.42 3.15
N ASP A 158 12.91 -8.74 3.12
CA ASP A 158 14.04 -9.63 2.90
C ASP A 158 14.72 -9.29 1.57
N LYS A 159 16.04 -9.51 1.51
CA LYS A 159 16.86 -9.12 0.34
C LYS A 159 16.37 -9.73 -0.98
N ALA A 160 15.74 -10.91 -0.93
CA ALA A 160 15.17 -11.58 -2.10
C ALA A 160 13.90 -10.89 -2.64
N THR A 161 13.22 -10.11 -1.81
CA THR A 161 11.96 -9.42 -2.12
C THR A 161 12.20 -7.98 -2.55
N GLY A 162 13.07 -7.26 -1.85
CA GLY A 162 13.39 -5.88 -2.17
C GLY A 162 14.38 -5.26 -1.20
N SER A 163 15.13 -4.25 -1.66
CA SER A 163 16.11 -3.52 -0.84
C SER A 163 15.61 -2.18 -0.31
N ASP A 164 14.47 -1.71 -0.79
CA ASP A 164 13.95 -0.40 -0.45
C ASP A 164 13.39 -0.36 0.99
N VAL A 165 13.55 0.79 1.63
CA VAL A 165 12.98 1.07 2.95
C VAL A 165 11.64 1.75 2.75
N TRP A 166 10.56 1.16 3.26
CA TRP A 166 9.20 1.68 3.12
C TRP A 166 8.70 2.32 4.41
N GLN A 167 7.90 3.37 4.24
CA GLN A 167 7.17 4.07 5.30
C GLN A 167 5.73 4.24 4.85
N PHE A 168 4.79 3.68 5.62
CA PHE A 168 3.36 3.78 5.38
C PHE A 168 2.75 4.68 6.45
N TYR A 169 1.91 5.63 6.02
CA TYR A 169 1.34 6.66 6.86
C TYR A 169 -0.17 6.46 6.94
N PHE A 170 -0.66 6.41 8.17
CA PHE A 170 -2.04 6.10 8.48
C PHE A 170 -2.68 7.23 9.25
N ASP A 171 -3.93 7.51 8.90
CA ASP A 171 -4.77 8.43 9.66
C ASP A 171 -4.89 7.94 11.12
N PRO A 172 -4.60 8.79 12.13
CA PRO A 172 -4.56 8.36 13.53
C PRO A 172 -5.94 8.02 14.10
N THR A 173 -7.03 8.41 13.43
CA THR A 173 -8.41 8.19 13.91
C THR A 173 -9.05 6.96 13.26
N THR A 174 -8.89 6.83 11.94
CA THR A 174 -9.55 5.80 11.11
C THR A 174 -8.63 4.66 10.72
N TYR A 175 -7.31 4.85 10.82
CA TYR A 175 -6.27 3.93 10.35
C TYR A 175 -6.27 3.71 8.83
N ALA A 176 -6.93 4.59 8.07
CA ALA A 176 -6.84 4.61 6.62
C ALA A 176 -5.39 4.87 6.18
N MET A 177 -4.87 4.08 5.26
CA MET A 177 -3.58 4.35 4.62
C MET A 177 -3.74 5.53 3.67
N GLU A 178 -2.98 6.61 3.91
CA GLU A 178 -3.09 7.86 3.15
C GLU A 178 -1.81 8.23 2.41
N VAL A 179 -0.67 7.70 2.82
CA VAL A 179 0.60 7.89 2.11
C VAL A 179 1.41 6.60 2.21
N TYR A 180 2.13 6.27 1.14
CA TYR A 180 3.31 5.43 1.25
C TYR A 180 4.50 6.07 0.59
N GLN A 181 5.68 5.81 1.13
CA GLN A 181 6.93 6.42 0.73
C GLN A 181 8.04 5.39 0.81
N PHE A 182 8.90 5.35 -0.20
CA PHE A 182 10.03 4.42 -0.22
C PHE A 182 11.34 5.13 -0.56
N PHE A 183 12.43 4.53 -0.10
CA PHE A 183 13.78 5.07 -0.23
C PHE A 183 14.74 3.94 -0.63
N LYS A 184 15.73 4.24 -1.48
CA LYS A 184 16.74 3.27 -1.95
C LYS A 184 17.83 2.99 -0.92
N ALA A 185 17.84 3.71 0.21
CA ALA A 185 18.77 3.56 1.34
C ALA A 185 18.15 4.17 2.61
N ASP A 186 18.95 4.41 3.66
CA ASP A 186 18.45 4.99 4.92
C ASP A 186 17.77 6.35 4.69
N PRO A 187 16.46 6.48 5.01
CA PRO A 187 15.71 7.73 4.85
C PRO A 187 16.26 8.92 5.64
N LYS A 188 17.09 8.69 6.67
CA LYS A 188 17.71 9.76 7.48
C LYS A 188 19.11 10.15 7.00
N GLY A 189 19.71 9.36 6.11
CA GLY A 189 21.06 9.57 5.60
C GLY A 189 21.08 9.68 4.09
N ASP A 190 21.90 8.87 3.44
CA ASP A 190 22.13 8.89 1.98
C ASP A 190 20.86 8.61 1.17
N GLY A 191 19.88 7.93 1.76
CA GLY A 191 18.60 7.61 1.13
C GLY A 191 17.59 8.75 1.12
N LYS A 192 17.79 9.82 1.90
CA LYS A 192 16.75 10.85 2.16
C LYS A 192 16.10 11.46 0.91
N ASN A 193 16.88 11.60 -0.17
CA ASN A 193 16.45 12.22 -1.43
C ASN A 193 16.22 11.17 -2.54
N THR A 194 16.23 9.88 -2.20
CA THR A 194 16.01 8.78 -3.15
C THR A 194 14.58 8.27 -3.06
N GLY A 195 14.10 7.65 -4.14
CA GLY A 195 12.76 7.08 -4.18
C GLY A 195 11.66 8.14 -4.24
N GLU A 196 10.47 7.72 -3.88
CA GLU A 196 9.23 8.46 -4.15
C GLU A 196 8.29 8.40 -2.95
N TYR A 197 7.36 9.34 -2.91
CA TYR A 197 6.18 9.27 -2.05
C TYR A 197 4.92 9.35 -2.90
N ILE A 198 3.87 8.72 -2.41
CA ILE A 198 2.60 8.58 -3.09
C ILE A 198 1.49 9.03 -2.15
N LEU A 199 0.76 10.06 -2.57
CA LEU A 199 -0.39 10.57 -1.85
C LEU A 199 -1.65 9.84 -2.30
N LEU A 200 -2.40 9.33 -1.33
CA LEU A 200 -3.62 8.57 -1.55
C LEU A 200 -4.81 9.44 -1.23
N LYS A 201 -5.81 9.39 -2.11
CA LYS A 201 -7.02 10.18 -1.94
C LYS A 201 -8.25 9.41 -2.39
N ASP A 202 -9.33 9.64 -1.65
CA ASP A 202 -10.63 9.01 -1.77
C ASP A 202 -10.56 7.47 -1.69
N ILE A 203 -11.72 6.85 -1.50
CA ILE A 203 -11.84 5.40 -1.41
C ILE A 203 -12.83 4.91 -2.46
N LYS A 204 -12.45 3.86 -3.17
CA LYS A 204 -13.34 3.07 -4.02
C LYS A 204 -13.41 1.65 -3.49
N THR A 205 -14.62 1.16 -3.23
CA THR A 205 -14.86 -0.21 -2.80
C THR A 205 -15.15 -1.10 -4.00
N ILE A 206 -14.38 -2.17 -4.18
CA ILE A 206 -14.60 -3.18 -5.23
C ILE A 206 -14.56 -4.55 -4.54
N ASN A 207 -15.64 -5.31 -4.69
CA ASN A 207 -15.78 -6.66 -4.12
C ASN A 207 -15.45 -6.74 -2.62
N GLY A 208 -15.88 -5.73 -1.85
CA GLY A 208 -15.70 -5.68 -0.39
C GLY A 208 -14.37 -5.10 0.09
N VAL A 209 -13.40 -4.87 -0.80
CA VAL A 209 -12.11 -4.25 -0.49
C VAL A 209 -12.14 -2.75 -0.81
N LYS A 210 -11.64 -1.93 0.11
CA LYS A 210 -11.51 -0.47 -0.02
C LYS A 210 -10.13 -0.11 -0.57
N PHE A 211 -10.09 0.33 -1.81
CA PHE A 211 -8.88 0.80 -2.46
C PHE A 211 -8.80 2.32 -2.40
N PRO A 212 -7.60 2.91 -2.24
CA PRO A 212 -7.37 4.29 -2.64
C PRO A 212 -7.84 4.50 -4.08
N ARG A 213 -8.65 5.54 -4.31
CA ARG A 213 -9.13 5.86 -5.65
C ARG A 213 -8.03 6.54 -6.47
N GLU A 214 -7.35 7.53 -5.88
CA GLU A 214 -6.26 8.26 -6.52
C GLU A 214 -4.92 7.94 -5.83
N ARG A 215 -3.86 7.82 -6.64
CA ARG A 215 -2.46 7.66 -6.21
C ARG A 215 -1.60 8.67 -6.97
N ALA A 216 -1.25 9.78 -6.33
CA ALA A 216 -0.41 10.81 -6.93
C ALA A 216 1.06 10.61 -6.52
N TRP A 217 1.93 10.41 -7.50
CA TRP A 217 3.33 10.05 -7.32
C TRP A 217 4.26 11.26 -7.40
N TYR A 218 5.25 11.30 -6.52
CA TYR A 218 6.21 12.40 -6.43
C TYR A 218 7.59 11.92 -6.04
N TYR A 219 8.63 12.60 -6.53
CA TYR A 219 9.99 12.37 -6.06
C TYR A 219 10.23 12.92 -4.65
N ASN A 220 10.97 12.15 -3.82
CA ASN A 220 11.39 12.60 -2.49
C ASN A 220 12.32 13.82 -2.55
N LYS A 221 13.22 13.89 -3.55
CA LYS A 221 14.26 14.93 -3.66
C LYS A 221 13.72 16.36 -3.82
N ASP A 222 12.68 16.56 -4.62
CA ASP A 222 12.26 17.89 -5.09
C ASP A 222 10.74 18.05 -5.19
N ASN A 223 9.96 17.04 -4.75
CA ASN A 223 8.51 16.98 -4.94
C ASN A 223 8.07 17.02 -6.41
N GLY A 224 8.96 16.66 -7.35
CA GLY A 224 8.60 16.58 -8.77
C GLY A 224 7.46 15.59 -8.98
N TYR A 225 6.36 16.07 -9.57
CA TYR A 225 5.17 15.27 -9.88
C TYR A 225 5.44 14.30 -11.02
N LEU A 226 5.10 13.02 -10.80
CA LEU A 226 5.36 11.92 -11.74
C LEU A 226 4.13 11.47 -12.51
N GLY A 227 2.96 11.70 -11.94
CA GLY A 227 1.69 11.25 -12.49
C GLY A 227 0.72 10.82 -11.40
N THR A 228 -0.53 10.61 -11.79
CA THR A 228 -1.58 10.13 -10.91
C THR A 228 -2.28 8.93 -11.52
N ASP A 229 -2.38 7.84 -10.76
CA ASP A 229 -3.25 6.73 -11.11
C ASP A 229 -4.63 6.96 -10.51
N ILE A 230 -5.67 6.90 -11.35
CA ILE A 230 -7.06 7.07 -10.97
C ILE A 230 -7.79 5.75 -11.23
N LEU A 231 -8.19 5.08 -10.16
CA LEU A 231 -9.09 3.93 -10.20
C LEU A 231 -10.50 4.43 -10.53
N LYS A 232 -10.99 4.09 -11.72
CA LYS A 232 -12.32 4.48 -12.22
C LYS A 232 -13.41 3.73 -11.51
#